data_AF-A0A519GVS7-F1
#
_entry.id   AF-A0A519GVS7-F1
#
_cell.length_a   1.000
_cell.length_b   1.000
_cell.length_c   1.000
_cell.angle_alpha   90.00
_cell.angle_beta   90.00
_cell.angle_gamma   90.00
#
_symmetry.space_group_name_H-M   'P 1'
#
loop_
_entity.id
_entity.type
_entity.pdbx_description
1 polymer ?
#
loop_
_entity_poly.entity_id
_entity_poly.type
_entity_poly.pdbx_seq_one_letter_code
_entity_poly.pdbx_strand_id
1 'polypeptide(L)' 'MPAVAVQRNVICMKWGTKYGPEYVNRLYAMVRRHLTGDFRFVCLTDDPAGIRPEVT' A
#
# COMPACT_ATOMS: atom_id res chain seq x y z
N MET A 1 21.34 11.14 20.07
CA MET A 1 21.01 9.73 19.74
C MET A 1 20.16 9.75 18.48
N PRO A 2 20.53 9.11 17.36
CA PRO A 2 19.62 9.06 16.22
C PRO A 2 18.42 8.22 16.64
N ALA A 3 17.22 8.79 16.51
CA ALA A 3 16.00 8.03 16.70
C ALA A 3 15.99 6.93 15.62
N VAL A 4 15.89 5.67 16.03
CA VAL A 4 15.59 4.59 15.09
C VAL A 4 14.18 4.88 14.56
N ALA A 5 14.09 5.33 13.32
CA ALA A 5 12.81 5.57 12.68
C ALA A 5 12.05 4.24 12.62
N VAL A 6 10.94 4.13 13.35
CA VAL A 6 10.08 2.96 13.28
C VAL A 6 9.43 2.94 11.91
N GLN A 7 9.94 2.09 11.02
CA GLN A 7 9.41 1.94 9.68
C GLN A 7 8.08 1.17 9.72
N ARG A 8 6.99 1.85 9.37
CA ARG A 8 5.64 1.26 9.36
C ARG A 8 5.38 0.65 7.99
N ASN A 9 4.99 -0.63 7.97
CA ASN A 9 4.66 -1.34 6.75
C ASN A 9 3.17 -1.67 6.75
N VAL A 10 2.48 -1.37 5.65
CA VAL A 10 1.13 -1.84 5.38
C VAL A 10 1.20 -2.77 4.17
N ILE A 11 0.74 -4.01 4.35
CA ILE A 11 0.83 -5.05 3.32
C ILE A 11 -0.57 -5.53 3.00
N CYS A 12 -0.90 -5.59 1.72
CA CYS A 12 -2.12 -6.22 1.21
C CYS A 12 -1.81 -7.19 0.06
N MET A 13 -2.82 -7.92 -0.41
CA MET A 13 -2.70 -8.86 -1.51
C MET A 13 -3.83 -8.66 -2.52
N LYS A 14 -3.49 -8.65 -3.81
CA LYS A 14 -4.42 -8.71 -4.95
C LYS A 14 -4.03 -9.92 -5.79
N TRP A 15 -4.96 -10.83 -6.05
CA TRP A 15 -4.71 -11.98 -6.93
C TRP A 15 -5.88 -12.25 -7.87
N GLY A 16 -5.58 -12.43 -9.16
CA GLY A 16 -6.59 -12.61 -10.20
C GLY A 16 -7.43 -11.36 -10.45
N THR A 17 -8.64 -11.55 -11.00
CA THR A 17 -9.46 -10.46 -11.57
C THR A 17 -10.72 -10.11 -10.78
N LYS A 18 -11.01 -10.83 -9.69
CA LYS A 18 -12.23 -10.60 -8.90
C LYS A 18 -12.29 -9.20 -8.30
N TYR A 19 -11.14 -8.66 -7.89
CA TYR A 19 -11.01 -7.32 -7.32
C TYR A 19 -10.00 -6.54 -8.14
N GLY A 20 -10.45 -5.46 -8.77
CA GLY A 20 -9.60 -4.61 -9.61
C GLY A 20 -8.61 -3.76 -8.81
N PRO A 21 -7.67 -3.10 -9.50
CA PRO A 21 -6.65 -2.26 -8.87
C PRO A 21 -7.22 -1.07 -8.07
N GLU A 22 -8.46 -0.64 -8.35
CA GLU A 22 -9.15 0.42 -7.61
C GLU A 22 -9.32 0.10 -6.13
N TYR A 23 -9.41 -1.18 -5.74
CA TYR A 23 -9.48 -1.58 -4.34
C TYR A 23 -8.16 -1.31 -3.61
N VAL A 24 -7.03 -1.65 -4.24
CA VAL A 24 -5.69 -1.39 -3.71
C VAL A 24 -5.46 0.11 -3.58
N ASN A 25 -5.84 0.87 -4.62
CA ASN A 25 -5.68 2.33 -4.66
C ASN A 25 -6.53 3.04 -3.59
N ARG A 26 -7.76 2.57 -3.37
CA ARG A 26 -8.63 3.07 -2.29
C ARG A 26 -8.05 2.75 -0.92
N LEU A 27 -7.54 1.53 -0.72
CA LEU A 27 -6.91 1.14 0.55
C LEU A 27 -5.68 2.01 0.84
N TYR A 28 -4.81 2.25 -0.14
CA TYR A 28 -3.69 3.18 -0.02
C TYR A 28 -4.16 4.59 0.40
N ALA A 29 -5.20 5.12 -0.24
CA ALA A 29 -5.73 6.46 0.09
C ALA A 29 -6.30 6.52 1.52
N MET A 30 -6.99 5.46 1.96
CA MET A 30 -7.51 5.35 3.33
C MET A 30 -6.38 5.32 4.35
N VAL A 31 -5.32 4.56 4.10
CA VAL A 31 -4.14 4.49 4.98
C VAL A 31 -3.42 5.83 5.01
N ARG A 32 -3.19 6.48 3.86
CA ARG A 32 -2.55 7.80 3.81
C ARG A 32 -3.32 8.86 4.58
N ARG A 33 -4.64 8.79 4.59
CA ARG A 33 -5.50 9.73 5.31
C ARG A 33 -5.49 9.53 6.83
N HIS A 34 -5.33 8.29 7.31
CA HIS A 34 -5.56 7.96 8.72
C HIS A 34 -4.31 7.50 9.48
N LEU A 35 -3.23 7.12 8.78
CA LEU A 35 -1.97 6.76 9.40
C LEU A 35 -1.05 7.98 9.45
N THR A 36 -0.72 8.42 10.66
CA THR A 36 0.16 9.58 10.88
C THR A 36 1.63 9.20 10.66
N GLY A 37 2.35 10.02 9.90
CA GLY A 37 3.76 9.84 9.58
C GLY A 37 3.99 8.95 8.36
N ASP A 38 5.25 8.70 8.05
CA ASP A 38 5.62 7.93 6.86
C ASP A 38 5.36 6.43 7.05
N PHE A 39 4.99 5.77 5.95
CA PHE A 39 4.78 4.34 5.87
C PHE A 39 5.16 3.83 4.48
N ARG A 40 5.55 2.56 4.42
CA ARG A 40 5.69 1.81 3.18
C ARG A 40 4.43 1.00 2.93
N PHE A 41 3.85 1.11 1.74
CA PHE A 41 2.69 0.33 1.34
C PHE A 41 3.10 -0.69 0.28
N VAL A 42 2.83 -1.97 0.55
CA VAL A 42 3.20 -3.08 -0.33
C VAL A 42 1.96 -3.85 -0.76
N CYS A 43 1.84 -4.14 -2.05
CA CYS A 43 0.78 -5.01 -2.57
C CYS A 43 1.39 -6.24 -3.22
N LEU A 44 1.17 -7.41 -2.62
CA LEU A 44 1.53 -8.68 -3.24
C LEU A 44 0.52 -8.97 -4.35
N THR A 45 0.97 -8.94 -5.60
CA THR A 45 0.08 -9.15 -6.74
C THR A 45 0.69 -9.90 -7.91
N ASP A 46 -0.15 -10.61 -8.64
CA ASP A 46 0.15 -11.26 -9.92
C ASP A 46 0.10 -10.30 -11.12
N ASP A 47 -0.57 -9.16 -10.96
CA ASP A 47 -0.71 -8.14 -12.01
C ASP A 47 -0.79 -6.72 -11.40
N PRO A 48 0.25 -5.88 -11.59
CA PRO A 48 0.29 -4.53 -11.04
C PRO A 48 -0.43 -3.48 -11.90
N ALA A 49 -1.04 -3.86 -13.04
CA ALA A 49 -1.68 -2.90 -13.94
C ALA A 49 -2.73 -2.04 -13.22
N GLY A 50 -2.63 -0.72 -13.37
CA GLY A 50 -3.55 0.25 -12.77
C GLY A 50 -3.35 0.48 -11.27
N ILE A 51 -2.42 -0.20 -10.61
CA ILE A 51 -2.02 0.11 -9.23
C ILE A 51 -1.16 1.38 -9.23
N ARG A 52 -1.37 2.21 -8.22
CA ARG A 52 -0.61 3.43 -7.98
C ARG A 52 0.91 3.19 -7.88
N PRO A 53 1.75 4.07 -8.45
CA PRO A 53 3.20 3.91 -8.41
C PRO A 53 3.80 4.02 -6.99
N GLU A 54 3.06 4.60 -6.03
CA GLU A 54 3.49 4.66 -4.63
C GLU A 54 3.34 3.31 -3.88
N VAL A 55 2.66 2.34 -4.48
CA VAL A 55 2.51 0.98 -3.95
C VAL A 55 3.62 0.12 -4.55
N THR A 56 4.44 -0.48 -3.67
CA THR A 56 5.54 -1.37 -4.06
C THR A 56 5.11 -2.82 -4.13
#